data_AF-A4TU52-F1
#
_entry.id   AF-A4TU52-F1
#
_cell.length_a   1.000
_cell.length_b   1.000
_cell.length_c   1.000
_cell.angle_alpha   90.00
_cell.angle_beta   90.00
_cell.angle_gamma   90.00
#
_symmetry.space_group_name_H-M   'P 1'
#
loop_
_entity.id
_entity.type
_entity.pdbx_description
1 polymer ?
#
loop_
_entity_poly.entity_id
_entity_poly.type
_entity_poly.pdbx_seq_one_letter_code
_entity_poly.pdbx_strand_id
1 'polypeptide(L)'
;MPESQELQTFLGLTSDILQALVDEVITGAMRFRLEEKLVDTLHKASNRAAATRSKLADQQVLVVTTIINDYVDYLGFSQTEITGRPASVMPGRPIFRPPAPIASGTLPVLDANPVPYSGLYITDWFEAFRATAIANAGHAAGSEITPEQNERLGKILNIIAGASLGAPQLTSAGA
;
A
#
# COMPACT_ATOMS: atom_id res chain seq x y z
N MET A 1 2.91 11.08 -17.41
CA MET A 1 4.16 10.34 -17.10
C MET A 1 5.20 11.36 -16.66
N PRO A 2 6.06 11.11 -15.66
CA PRO A 2 6.73 12.14 -14.87
C PRO A 2 7.94 12.76 -15.60
N GLU A 3 7.66 13.52 -16.66
CA GLU A 3 8.67 14.22 -17.47
C GLU A 3 9.01 15.62 -16.93
N SER A 4 8.41 16.06 -15.82
CA SER A 4 8.71 17.39 -15.27
C SER A 4 10.08 17.37 -14.57
N GLN A 5 11.09 17.83 -15.32
CA GLN A 5 12.46 18.02 -14.86
C GLN A 5 12.57 18.86 -13.57
N GLU A 6 11.59 19.74 -13.34
CA GLU A 6 11.42 20.52 -12.11
C GLU A 6 11.12 19.64 -10.87
N LEU A 7 10.25 18.63 -10.99
CA LEU A 7 9.96 17.71 -9.89
C LEU A 7 11.15 16.80 -9.57
N GLN A 8 11.88 16.36 -10.59
CA GLN A 8 13.08 15.53 -10.42
C GLN A 8 14.17 16.28 -9.64
N THR A 9 14.41 17.54 -10.02
CA THR A 9 15.39 18.41 -9.37
C THR A 9 14.96 18.76 -7.94
N PHE A 10 13.68 19.01 -7.72
CA PHE A 10 13.14 19.35 -6.40
C PHE A 10 13.20 18.17 -5.41
N LEU A 11 12.89 16.95 -5.86
CA LEU A 11 12.87 15.76 -5.01
C LEU A 11 14.25 15.10 -4.87
N GLY A 12 15.22 15.44 -5.73
CA GLY A 12 16.52 14.78 -5.76
C GLY A 12 16.46 13.30 -6.16
N LEU A 13 15.37 12.89 -6.82
CA LEU A 13 15.12 11.52 -7.26
C LEU A 13 15.36 11.40 -8.76
N THR A 14 15.97 10.29 -9.19
CA THR A 14 16.09 9.99 -10.62
C THR A 14 14.72 9.66 -11.21
N SER A 15 14.57 9.88 -12.51
CA SER A 15 13.34 9.51 -13.23
C SER A 15 12.98 8.03 -13.04
N ASP A 16 13.98 7.14 -13.00
CA ASP A 16 13.77 5.70 -12.82
C ASP A 16 13.16 5.38 -11.44
N ILE A 17 13.63 6.05 -10.39
CA ILE A 17 13.09 5.85 -9.03
C ILE A 17 11.65 6.37 -8.94
N LEU A 18 11.38 7.53 -9.54
CA LEU A 18 10.04 8.10 -9.55
C LEU A 18 9.07 7.22 -10.34
N GLN A 19 9.51 6.66 -11.47
CA GLN A 19 8.71 5.71 -12.24
C GLN A 19 8.41 4.44 -11.44
N ALA A 20 9.43 3.84 -10.82
CA ALA A 20 9.25 2.64 -9.98
C ALA A 20 8.27 2.90 -8.82
N LEU A 21 8.33 4.07 -8.18
CA LEU A 21 7.39 4.45 -7.14
C LEU A 21 5.95 4.51 -7.68
N VAL A 22 5.75 5.17 -8.82
CA VAL A 22 4.44 5.28 -9.47
C VAL A 22 3.90 3.92 -9.86
N ASP A 23 4.74 3.03 -10.41
CA ASP A 23 4.35 1.68 -10.81
C ASP A 23 3.86 0.85 -9.60
N GLU A 24 4.52 0.98 -8.45
CA GLU A 24 4.10 0.32 -7.21
C GLU A 24 2.78 0.89 -6.65
N VAL A 25 2.56 2.20 -6.75
CA VAL A 25 1.29 2.83 -6.36
C VAL A 25 0.15 2.36 -7.28
N ILE A 26 0.38 2.29 -8.60
CA ILE A 26 -0.61 1.78 -9.56
C ILE A 26 -0.92 0.30 -9.28
N THR A 27 0.11 -0.52 -9.08
CA THR A 27 -0.05 -1.95 -8.75
C THR A 27 -0.81 -2.13 -7.44
N GLY A 28 -0.52 -1.29 -6.45
CA GLY A 28 -1.27 -1.25 -5.19
C GLY A 28 -2.74 -0.88 -5.40
N ALA A 29 -3.04 0.07 -6.29
CA ALA A 29 -4.41 0.52 -6.55
C ALA A 29 -5.26 -0.58 -7.21
N MET A 30 -4.64 -1.33 -8.14
CA MET A 30 -5.25 -2.51 -8.76
C MET A 30 -5.52 -3.60 -7.72
N ARG A 31 -4.54 -3.92 -6.88
CA ARG A 31 -4.67 -4.91 -5.79
C ARG A 31 -5.75 -4.51 -4.77
N PHE A 32 -5.85 -3.22 -4.48
CA PHE A 32 -6.87 -2.62 -3.62
C PHE A 32 -8.27 -2.54 -4.28
N ARG A 33 -8.35 -2.84 -5.58
CA ARG A 33 -9.57 -2.77 -6.41
C ARG A 33 -10.21 -1.38 -6.38
N LEU A 34 -9.38 -0.35 -6.53
CA LEU A 34 -9.81 1.05 -6.48
C LEU A 34 -10.92 1.36 -7.49
N GLU A 35 -10.81 0.82 -8.71
CA GLU A 35 -11.82 1.01 -9.77
C GLU A 35 -13.19 0.44 -9.37
N GLU A 36 -13.23 -0.80 -8.85
CA GLU A 36 -14.47 -1.43 -8.38
C GLU A 36 -15.14 -0.58 -7.28
N LYS A 37 -14.35 -0.06 -6.34
CA LYS A 37 -14.84 0.83 -5.26
C LYS A 37 -15.40 2.15 -5.79
N LEU A 38 -14.76 2.73 -6.80
CA LEU A 38 -15.23 3.95 -7.47
C LEU A 38 -16.58 3.69 -8.16
N VAL A 39 -16.69 2.63 -8.96
CA VAL A 39 -17.93 2.26 -9.67
C VAL A 39 -19.08 2.01 -8.68
N ASP A 40 -18.85 1.22 -7.63
CA ASP A 40 -19.86 0.92 -6.63
C ASP A 40 -20.34 2.17 -5.89
N THR A 41 -19.42 3.07 -5.51
CA THR A 41 -19.78 4.30 -4.81
C THR A 41 -20.51 5.29 -5.72
N LEU A 42 -20.10 5.39 -6.99
CA LEU A 42 -20.79 6.22 -7.98
C LEU A 42 -22.21 5.74 -8.27
N HIS A 43 -22.43 4.42 -8.37
CA HIS A 43 -23.77 3.84 -8.50
C HIS A 43 -24.64 4.16 -7.27
N LYS A 44 -24.09 4.00 -6.06
CA LYS A 44 -24.80 4.34 -4.81
C LYS A 44 -25.15 5.81 -4.71
N ALA A 45 -24.24 6.70 -5.11
CA ALA A 45 -24.47 8.15 -5.11
C ALA A 45 -25.56 8.54 -6.12
N SER A 46 -25.53 7.97 -7.32
CA SER A 46 -26.51 8.24 -8.38
C SER A 46 -27.92 7.78 -7.99
N ASN A 47 -28.04 6.65 -7.30
CA ASN A 47 -29.34 6.11 -6.86
C ASN A 47 -30.00 6.91 -5.71
N ARG A 48 -29.22 7.67 -4.92
CA ARG A 48 -29.74 8.50 -3.83
C ARG A 48 -30.27 9.85 -4.30
N ALA A 49 -29.90 10.26 -5.50
CA ALA A 49 -30.16 11.60 -6.00
C ALA A 49 -31.37 11.62 -6.94
N ALA A 50 -32.53 12.00 -6.40
CA ALA A 50 -33.65 12.54 -7.18
C ALA A 50 -33.34 13.98 -7.68
N ALA A 51 -32.11 14.24 -8.11
CA ALA A 51 -31.56 15.57 -8.35
C ALA A 51 -31.31 15.84 -9.85
N THR A 52 -31.32 17.12 -10.24
CA THR A 52 -31.02 17.58 -11.60
C THR A 52 -29.61 17.15 -12.04
N ARG A 53 -29.43 16.83 -13.34
CA ARG A 53 -28.18 16.30 -13.94
C ARG A 53 -26.88 17.02 -13.53
N SER A 54 -26.90 18.34 -13.32
CA SER A 54 -25.71 19.10 -12.87
C SER A 54 -25.27 18.75 -11.44
N LYS A 55 -26.22 18.63 -10.50
CA LYS A 55 -25.92 18.26 -9.11
C LYS A 55 -25.37 16.84 -8.99
N LEU A 56 -25.79 15.96 -9.91
CA LEU A 56 -25.23 14.62 -10.03
C LEU A 56 -23.75 14.65 -10.42
N ALA A 57 -23.39 15.45 -11.43
CA ALA A 57 -22.00 15.55 -11.89
C ALA A 57 -21.05 16.06 -10.80
N ASP A 58 -21.42 17.14 -10.10
CA ASP A 58 -20.58 17.71 -9.03
C ASP A 58 -20.35 16.71 -7.88
N GLN A 59 -21.40 15.97 -7.50
CA GLN A 59 -21.29 14.93 -6.48
C GLN A 59 -20.41 13.77 -6.93
N GLN A 60 -20.51 13.35 -8.19
CA GLN A 60 -19.66 12.29 -8.73
C GLN A 60 -18.18 12.69 -8.70
N VAL A 61 -17.85 13.93 -9.08
CA VAL A 61 -16.48 14.46 -9.00
C VAL A 61 -15.98 14.46 -7.56
N LEU A 62 -16.78 14.95 -6.61
CA LEU A 62 -16.40 14.96 -5.20
C LEU A 62 -16.14 13.53 -4.66
N VAL A 63 -17.04 12.59 -4.95
CA VAL A 63 -16.92 11.19 -4.52
C VAL A 63 -15.66 10.55 -5.09
N VAL A 64 -15.43 10.70 -6.40
CA VAL A 64 -14.24 10.15 -7.07
C VAL A 64 -12.97 10.73 -6.48
N THR A 65 -12.92 12.06 -6.33
CA THR A 65 -11.75 12.76 -5.79
C THR A 65 -11.46 12.31 -4.36
N THR A 66 -12.50 12.12 -3.55
CA THR A 66 -12.36 11.66 -2.16
C THR A 66 -11.76 10.26 -2.09
N ILE A 67 -12.23 9.33 -2.92
CA ILE A 67 -11.78 7.95 -2.91
C ILE A 67 -10.34 7.83 -3.45
N ILE A 68 -10.02 8.56 -4.53
CA ILE A 68 -8.67 8.57 -5.09
C ILE A 68 -7.69 9.19 -4.09
N ASN A 69 -8.04 10.32 -3.48
CA ASN A 69 -7.18 10.97 -2.49
C ASN A 69 -6.98 10.09 -1.26
N ASP A 70 -8.03 9.47 -0.71
CA ASP A 70 -7.89 8.54 0.42
C ASP A 70 -6.94 7.38 0.08
N TYR A 71 -7.00 6.86 -1.15
CA TYR A 71 -6.06 5.84 -1.58
C TYR A 71 -4.62 6.38 -1.70
N VAL A 72 -4.40 7.55 -2.31
CA VAL A 72 -3.05 8.12 -2.45
C VAL A 72 -2.45 8.50 -1.10
N ASP A 73 -3.27 9.03 -0.20
CA ASP A 73 -2.87 9.51 1.13
C ASP A 73 -2.53 8.36 2.09
N TYR A 74 -3.16 7.20 1.93
CA TYR A 74 -3.05 6.10 2.90
C TYR A 74 -2.75 4.72 2.29
N LEU A 75 -2.66 4.61 0.97
CA LEU A 75 -2.41 3.36 0.21
C LEU A 75 -3.35 2.20 0.60
N GLY A 76 -4.60 2.54 0.96
CA GLY A 76 -5.62 1.60 1.42
C GLY A 76 -5.61 1.27 2.91
N PHE A 77 -4.62 1.75 3.68
CA PHE A 77 -4.55 1.51 5.12
C PHE A 77 -5.56 2.33 5.94
N SER A 78 -6.16 3.38 5.38
CA SER A 78 -7.31 4.09 5.97
C SER A 78 -8.49 3.15 6.25
N GLN A 79 -8.71 2.16 5.36
CA GLN A 79 -9.77 1.16 5.43
C GLN A 79 -9.33 -0.14 6.13
N THR A 80 -8.08 -0.19 6.62
CA THR A 80 -7.55 -1.32 7.40
C THR A 80 -7.73 -1.03 8.89
N GLU A 81 -8.22 -2.02 9.64
CA GLU A 81 -8.30 -1.95 11.10
C GLU A 81 -6.95 -1.62 11.72
N ILE A 82 -6.93 -0.79 12.76
CA ILE A 82 -5.70 -0.26 13.39
C ILE A 82 -4.74 -1.40 13.79
N THR A 83 -5.27 -2.53 14.25
CA THR A 83 -4.50 -3.71 14.66
C THR A 83 -3.86 -4.49 13.51
N GLY A 84 -4.37 -4.32 12.29
CA GLY A 84 -3.84 -4.95 11.08
C GLY A 84 -2.88 -4.06 10.28
N ARG A 85 -2.63 -2.85 10.74
CA ARG A 85 -1.73 -1.90 10.06
C ARG A 85 -0.26 -2.19 10.39
N PRO A 86 0.67 -1.93 9.45
CA PRO A 86 2.10 -1.94 9.70
C PRO A 86 2.51 -1.10 10.92
N ALA A 87 3.61 -1.48 11.55
CA ALA A 87 4.21 -0.68 12.62
C ALA A 87 4.77 0.63 12.04
N SER A 88 4.59 1.72 12.79
CA SER A 88 5.26 3.00 12.49
C SER A 88 6.73 2.93 12.89
N VAL A 89 7.54 3.81 12.31
CA VAL A 89 8.91 4.08 12.78
C VAL A 89 8.91 4.58 14.23
N MET A 90 7.84 5.24 14.66
CA MET A 90 7.64 5.60 16.06
C MET A 90 7.24 4.35 16.87
N PRO A 91 8.01 3.94 17.89
CA PRO A 91 7.75 2.71 18.63
C PRO A 91 6.36 2.65 19.26
N GLY A 92 5.77 1.46 19.24
CA GLY A 92 4.52 1.17 19.97
C GLY A 92 3.25 1.74 19.33
N ARG A 93 3.28 2.18 18.07
CA ARG A 93 2.06 2.55 17.33
C ARG A 93 2.05 2.02 15.89
N PRO A 94 0.87 1.73 15.32
CA PRO A 94 0.74 1.49 13.90
C PRO A 94 0.83 2.78 13.09
N ILE A 95 1.07 2.65 11.78
CA ILE A 95 1.00 3.75 10.82
C ILE A 95 -0.40 4.38 10.82
N PHE A 96 -0.46 5.69 10.60
CA PHE A 96 -1.69 6.47 10.50
C PHE A 96 -2.61 6.30 11.73
N ARG A 97 -2.05 6.05 12.92
CA ARG A 97 -2.83 6.04 14.17
C ARG A 97 -3.52 7.39 14.32
N PRO A 98 -4.87 7.43 14.39
CA PRO A 98 -5.60 8.68 14.55
C PRO A 98 -5.26 9.34 15.89
N PRO A 99 -5.36 10.68 15.99
CA PRO A 99 -5.29 11.37 17.26
C PRO A 99 -6.33 10.82 18.25
N ALA A 100 -6.04 10.95 19.55
CA ALA A 100 -7.00 10.57 20.57
C ALA A 100 -8.29 11.41 20.40
N PRO A 101 -9.48 10.78 20.45
CA PRO A 101 -10.73 11.53 20.35
C PRO A 101 -10.89 12.46 21.55
N ILE A 102 -11.39 13.67 21.29
CA ILE A 102 -11.74 14.63 22.33
C ILE A 102 -13.14 14.29 22.82
N ALA A 103 -13.31 14.07 24.13
CA ALA A 103 -14.61 13.75 24.71
C ALA A 103 -15.58 14.93 24.53
N SER A 104 -16.83 14.62 24.19
CA SER A 104 -17.88 15.64 24.04
C SER A 104 -18.02 16.49 25.30
N GLY A 105 -18.06 17.82 25.13
CA GLY A 105 -18.17 18.76 26.24
C GLY A 105 -16.86 19.02 26.99
N THR A 106 -15.72 18.51 26.51
CA THR A 106 -14.40 18.77 27.10
C THR A 106 -13.52 19.62 26.19
N LEU A 107 -12.57 20.35 26.78
CA LEU A 107 -11.53 21.04 26.03
C LEU A 107 -10.35 20.09 25.78
N PRO A 108 -9.72 20.14 24.59
CA PRO A 108 -8.50 19.39 24.34
C PRO A 108 -7.39 19.85 25.28
N VAL A 109 -6.73 18.89 25.93
CA VAL A 109 -5.51 19.17 26.69
C VAL A 109 -4.35 19.15 25.71
N LEU A 110 -3.70 20.30 25.54
CA LEU A 110 -2.51 20.43 24.70
C LEU A 110 -1.28 20.16 25.56
N ASP A 111 -0.41 19.29 25.06
CA ASP A 111 0.90 19.06 25.67
C ASP A 111 1.77 20.31 25.47
N ALA A 112 2.69 20.56 26.40
CA ALA A 112 3.69 21.62 26.29
C ALA A 112 4.58 21.41 25.06
N ASN A 113 4.76 20.17 24.62
CA ASN A 113 5.48 19.81 23.41
C ASN A 113 4.50 19.45 22.29
N PRO A 114 4.45 20.20 21.17
CA PRO A 114 3.57 19.86 20.06
C PRO A 114 4.02 18.56 19.40
N VAL A 115 3.05 17.72 19.04
CA VAL A 115 3.31 16.50 18.28
C VAL A 115 3.67 16.87 16.84
N PRO A 116 4.80 16.40 16.27
CA PRO A 116 5.22 16.72 14.92
C PRO A 116 4.42 15.89 13.88
N TYR A 117 3.12 16.15 13.76
CA TYR A 117 2.20 15.34 12.95
C TYR A 117 2.61 15.21 11.49
N SER A 118 3.08 16.28 10.85
CA SER A 118 3.53 16.23 9.45
C SER A 118 4.72 15.29 9.25
N GLY A 119 5.70 15.33 10.16
CA GLY A 119 6.86 14.43 10.11
C GLY A 119 6.45 12.98 10.33
N LEU A 120 5.57 12.72 11.31
CA LEU A 120 5.03 11.38 11.57
C LEU A 120 4.24 10.84 10.40
N TYR A 121 3.42 11.67 9.75
CA TYR A 121 2.66 11.29 8.57
C TYR A 121 3.58 10.89 7.42
N ILE A 122 4.63 11.68 7.14
CA ILE A 122 5.61 11.37 6.09
C ILE A 122 6.30 10.02 6.37
N THR A 123 6.74 9.79 7.61
CA THR A 123 7.37 8.50 7.97
C THR A 123 6.39 7.33 7.92
N ASP A 124 5.14 7.53 8.33
CA ASP A 124 4.08 6.53 8.24
C ASP A 124 3.76 6.20 6.78
N TRP A 125 3.77 7.20 5.88
CA TRP A 125 3.56 7.01 4.44
C TRP A 125 4.68 6.19 3.81
N PHE A 126 5.94 6.39 4.18
CA PHE A 126 7.04 5.56 3.70
C PHE A 126 6.92 4.09 4.16
N GLU A 127 6.51 3.84 5.41
CA GLU A 127 6.25 2.47 5.88
C GLU A 127 5.03 1.85 5.18
N ALA A 128 3.98 2.62 4.92
CA ALA A 128 2.83 2.20 4.13
C ALA A 128 3.23 1.81 2.70
N PHE A 129 4.07 2.63 2.07
CA PHE A 129 4.60 2.38 0.73
C PHE A 129 5.45 1.12 0.70
N ARG A 130 6.38 0.97 1.66
CA ARG A 130 7.21 -0.24 1.80
C ARG A 130 6.34 -1.50 1.94
N ALA A 131 5.34 -1.46 2.82
CA ALA A 131 4.43 -2.59 3.02
C ALA A 131 3.62 -2.92 1.76
N THR A 132 3.17 -1.89 1.04
CA THR A 132 2.48 -2.03 -0.24
C THR A 132 3.37 -2.67 -1.30
N ALA A 133 4.60 -2.19 -1.48
CA ALA A 133 5.55 -2.71 -2.46
C ALA A 133 5.93 -4.17 -2.18
N ILE A 134 6.19 -4.54 -0.91
CA ILE A 134 6.44 -5.93 -0.52
C ILE A 134 5.25 -6.83 -0.89
N ALA A 135 4.03 -6.34 -0.65
CA ALA A 135 2.83 -7.10 -0.93
C ALA A 135 2.47 -7.13 -2.43
N ASN A 136 2.99 -6.20 -3.23
CA ASN A 136 2.86 -6.19 -4.68
C ASN A 136 3.82 -7.17 -5.38
N ALA A 137 4.95 -7.54 -4.76
CA ALA A 137 5.94 -8.45 -5.33
C ALA A 137 5.35 -9.81 -5.78
N GLY A 138 4.28 -10.29 -5.13
CA GLY A 138 3.54 -11.48 -5.54
C GLY A 138 2.34 -11.23 -6.46
N HIS A 139 1.93 -9.97 -6.62
CA HIS A 139 0.77 -9.59 -7.42
C HIS A 139 1.11 -9.49 -8.92
N ALA A 140 2.25 -8.88 -9.26
CA ALA A 140 2.74 -8.85 -10.64
C ALA A 140 3.20 -10.25 -11.11
N ALA A 141 3.92 -10.99 -10.27
CA ALA A 141 4.33 -12.37 -10.56
C ALA A 141 3.14 -13.37 -10.57
N GLY A 142 2.07 -13.08 -9.83
CA GLY A 142 0.86 -13.91 -9.79
C GLY A 142 0.01 -13.84 -11.07
N SER A 143 0.19 -12.80 -11.89
CA SER A 143 -0.45 -12.71 -13.22
C SER A 143 0.41 -13.31 -14.34
N GLU A 144 1.72 -13.50 -14.13
CA GLU A 144 2.65 -14.04 -15.14
C GLU A 144 3.07 -15.50 -14.92
N ILE A 145 2.87 -16.04 -13.72
CA ILE A 145 3.17 -17.44 -13.39
C ILE A 145 1.84 -18.19 -13.26
N THR A 146 1.53 -19.02 -14.26
CA THR A 146 0.35 -19.90 -14.17
C THR A 146 0.49 -20.86 -12.98
N PRO A 147 -0.62 -21.38 -12.42
CA PRO A 147 -0.56 -22.38 -11.34
C PRO A 147 0.40 -23.55 -11.63
N GLU A 148 0.47 -23.98 -12.89
CA GLU A 148 1.36 -25.03 -13.37
C GLU A 148 2.84 -24.61 -13.35
N GLN A 149 3.15 -23.35 -13.64
CA GLN A 149 4.51 -22.81 -13.53
C GLN A 149 4.94 -22.67 -12.07
N ASN A 150 4.03 -22.28 -11.17
CA ASN A 150 4.30 -22.22 -9.74
C ASN A 150 4.53 -23.62 -9.14
N GLU A 151 3.74 -24.62 -9.57
CA GLU A 151 3.95 -26.02 -9.18
C GLU A 151 5.30 -26.55 -9.67
N ARG A 152 5.71 -26.22 -10.91
CA ARG A 152 7.03 -26.56 -11.45
C ARG A 152 8.16 -25.89 -10.69
N LEU A 153 8.01 -24.61 -10.33
CA LEU A 153 8.98 -23.90 -9.51
C LEU A 153 9.13 -24.56 -8.13
N GLY A 154 8.02 -24.94 -7.50
CA GLY A 154 8.02 -25.71 -6.25
C GLY A 154 8.78 -27.04 -6.35
N LYS A 155 8.61 -27.78 -7.46
CA LYS A 155 9.37 -29.01 -7.72
C LYS A 155 10.87 -28.76 -7.86
N ILE A 156 11.27 -27.69 -8.55
CA ILE A 156 12.69 -27.32 -8.73
C ILE A 156 13.32 -26.94 -7.38
N LEU A 157 12.63 -26.11 -6.59
CA LEU A 157 13.10 -25.71 -5.26
C LEU A 157 13.25 -26.92 -4.33
N ASN A 158 12.34 -27.90 -4.38
CA ASN A 158 12.45 -29.14 -3.61
C ASN A 158 13.63 -30.02 -4.05
N ILE A 159 13.96 -30.05 -5.35
CA ILE A 159 15.14 -30.77 -5.85
C ILE A 159 16.43 -30.10 -5.36
N ILE A 160 16.49 -28.76 -5.39
CA ILE A 160 17.66 -28.00 -4.94
C ILE A 160 17.83 -28.12 -3.41
N ALA A 161 16.74 -28.02 -2.66
CA ALA A 161 16.75 -28.21 -1.21
C ALA A 161 17.10 -29.66 -0.82
N GLY A 162 16.62 -30.65 -1.58
CA GLY A 162 16.96 -32.07 -1.41
C GLY A 162 18.40 -32.39 -1.81
N ALA A 163 18.94 -31.74 -2.84
CA ALA A 163 20.33 -31.89 -3.27
C ALA A 163 21.32 -31.32 -2.24
N SER A 164 20.92 -30.30 -1.46
CA SER A 164 21.74 -29.76 -0.37
C SER A 164 21.89 -30.70 0.84
N LEU A 165 21.10 -31.79 0.93
CA LEU A 165 21.20 -32.79 2.00
C LEU A 165 21.91 -34.09 1.57
N GLY A 166 22.44 -34.14 0.35
CA GLY A 166 23.15 -35.30 -0.19
C GLY A 166 24.64 -35.03 -0.43
N ALA A 167 25.44 -34.92 0.63
CA ALA A 167 26.90 -35.04 0.56
C ALA A 167 27.37 -36.29 1.33
N PRO A 168 28.43 -36.97 0.89
CA PRO A 168 28.53 -38.43 0.92
C PRO A 168 29.05 -39.01 2.24
N GLN A 169 28.63 -40.25 2.54
CA GLN A 169 29.21 -41.10 3.57
C GLN A 169 30.72 -41.27 3.32
N LEU A 170 31.53 -40.75 4.24
CA LEU A 170 32.93 -41.12 4.38
C LEU A 170 33.00 -42.61 4.75
N THR A 171 33.37 -43.43 3.78
CA THR A 171 33.74 -44.82 4.02
C THR A 171 35.13 -44.84 4.65
N SER A 172 35.20 -45.17 5.93
CA SER A 172 36.43 -45.55 6.60
C SER A 172 36.77 -47.01 6.26
N ALA A 173 37.69 -47.20 5.32
CA ALA A 173 38.43 -48.45 5.16
C ALA A 173 39.87 -48.22 5.63
N GLY A 174 40.28 -48.98 6.64
CA GLY A 174 41.55 -48.79 7.32
C GLY A 174 42.78 -49.30 6.58
N ALA A 175 43.92 -48.82 7.05
CA ALA A 175 45.17 -49.54 7.25
C ALA A 175 45.91 -48.86 8.39
#